data_AF-A0AA86VH52-F1
#
_entry.id   AF-A0AA86VH52-F1
#
_cell.length_a   1.000
_cell.length_b   1.000
_cell.length_c   1.000
_cell.angle_alpha   90.00
_cell.angle_beta   90.00
_cell.angle_gamma   90.00
#
_symmetry.space_group_name_H-M   'P 1'
#
loop_
_entity.id
_entity.type
_entity.pdbx_description
1 polymer ?
#
loop_
_entity_poly.entity_id
_entity_poly.type
_entity_poly.pdbx_seq_one_letter_code
_entity_poly.pdbx_strand_id
1 'polypeptide(L)'
;MSPTKIVPEEVDGEIIGTTDYFFVKIGEAIPLKSSDSNFDAETLPSQPLALSERFRLTFVAHSSGFLVARTKDLIDSAGELKEKGGTGSPVEQLSLVDVPIGRVRALALSTDNLTLAAVASVSSDIWFYLVESFLNKVVKLESLGKYLNAR
;
A
#
# COMPACT_ATOMS: atom_id res chain seq x y z
N MET A 1 36.93 32.36 -25.37
CA MET A 1 36.71 32.18 -23.92
C MET A 1 35.61 31.15 -23.77
N SER A 2 35.92 29.99 -23.20
CA SER A 2 34.96 28.92 -22.92
C SER A 2 34.18 29.23 -21.63
N PRO A 3 32.88 28.93 -21.54
CA PRO A 3 32.10 29.21 -20.34
C PRO A 3 32.49 28.24 -19.22
N THR A 4 32.88 28.80 -18.08
CA THR A 4 33.16 28.06 -16.85
C THR A 4 31.87 27.42 -16.35
N LYS A 5 31.83 26.09 -16.29
CA LYS A 5 30.74 25.32 -15.66
C LYS A 5 30.76 25.61 -14.16
N ILE A 6 29.70 26.22 -13.64
CA ILE A 6 29.45 26.32 -12.19
C ILE A 6 28.83 25.00 -11.78
N VAL A 7 29.57 24.18 -11.03
CA VAL A 7 29.02 22.99 -10.37
C VAL A 7 28.55 23.44 -8.99
N PRO A 8 27.26 23.31 -8.65
CA PRO A 8 26.80 23.62 -7.30
C PRO A 8 27.47 22.66 -6.33
N GLU A 9 28.12 23.19 -5.31
CA GLU A 9 28.70 22.42 -4.21
C GLU A 9 27.53 21.82 -3.42
N GLU A 10 27.45 20.49 -3.35
CA GLU A 10 26.47 19.81 -2.51
C GLU A 10 26.83 20.10 -1.05
N VAL A 11 25.99 20.88 -0.37
CA VAL A 11 26.15 21.20 1.05
C VAL A 11 25.28 20.22 1.84
N ASP A 12 25.93 19.33 2.59
CA ASP A 12 25.23 18.44 3.53
C ASP A 12 24.51 19.27 4.59
N GLY A 13 23.27 18.89 4.90
CA GLY A 13 22.49 19.50 5.97
C GLY A 13 23.06 19.20 7.36
N GLU A 14 22.76 20.06 8.33
CA GLU A 14 23.16 19.83 9.72
C GLU A 14 22.45 18.61 10.32
N ILE A 15 23.22 17.69 10.91
CA ILE A 15 22.70 16.52 11.61
C ILE A 15 22.65 16.83 13.11
N ILE A 16 21.43 16.99 13.65
CA ILE A 16 21.21 17.21 15.08
C ILE A 16 20.83 15.87 15.73
N GLY A 17 21.72 15.34 16.58
CA GLY A 17 21.42 14.16 17.39
C GLY A 17 20.42 14.48 18.50
N THR A 18 19.41 13.63 18.69
CA THR A 18 18.41 13.75 19.77
C THR A 18 18.03 12.37 20.29
N THR A 19 17.71 12.29 21.58
CA THR A 19 17.12 11.10 22.22
C THR A 19 15.61 11.24 22.44
N ASP A 20 15.04 12.40 22.12
CA ASP A 20 13.62 12.70 22.34
C ASP A 20 12.72 12.06 21.27
N TYR A 21 13.30 11.68 20.13
CA TYR A 21 12.63 11.04 19.02
C TYR A 21 13.30 9.71 18.69
N PHE A 22 12.55 8.62 18.80
CA PHE A 22 13.03 7.28 18.48
C PHE A 22 11.93 6.44 17.83
N PHE A 23 12.32 5.50 16.99
CA PHE A 23 11.42 4.51 16.40
C PHE A 23 11.44 3.23 17.23
N VAL A 24 10.25 2.69 17.52
CA VAL A 24 10.11 1.38 18.17
C VAL A 24 9.52 0.40 17.17
N LYS A 25 10.22 -0.71 16.93
CA LYS A 25 9.71 -1.81 16.10
C LYS A 25 8.56 -2.50 16.83
N ILE A 26 7.34 -2.31 16.31
CA ILE A 26 6.10 -2.83 16.90
C ILE A 26 5.95 -4.36 16.76
N GLY A 27 6.53 -4.96 15.73
CA GLY A 27 6.41 -6.39 15.43
C GLY A 27 7.34 -6.84 14.30
N GLU A 28 7.26 -8.11 13.92
CA GLU A 28 8.03 -8.65 12.79
C GLU A 28 7.35 -8.41 11.43
N ALA A 29 8.11 -8.53 10.35
CA ALA A 29 7.59 -8.35 9.00
C ALA A 29 6.53 -9.43 8.68
N ILE A 30 5.36 -8.99 8.21
CA ILE A 30 4.26 -9.88 7.86
C ILE A 30 4.39 -10.26 6.38
N PRO A 31 4.39 -11.55 6.03
CA PRO A 31 4.37 -11.95 4.62
C PRO A 31 3.07 -11.51 3.94
N LEU A 32 3.18 -11.03 2.70
CA LEU A 32 2.04 -10.57 1.91
C LEU A 32 1.08 -11.72 1.57
N LYS A 33 1.65 -12.83 1.07
CA LYS A 33 0.97 -14.08 0.74
C LYS A 33 1.76 -15.25 1.31
N SER A 34 1.11 -16.41 1.44
CA SER A 34 1.75 -17.64 1.93
C SER A 34 2.85 -18.19 1.00
N SER A 35 2.82 -17.79 -0.27
CA SER A 35 3.91 -17.96 -1.23
C SER A 35 4.45 -16.58 -1.59
N ASP A 36 5.77 -16.42 -1.52
CA ASP A 36 6.41 -15.13 -1.79
C ASP A 36 6.07 -14.65 -3.20
N SER A 37 5.48 -13.46 -3.27
CA SER A 37 5.11 -12.83 -4.54
C SER A 37 6.37 -12.42 -5.28
N ASN A 38 6.59 -13.00 -6.46
CA ASN A 38 7.61 -12.58 -7.41
C ASN A 38 7.34 -11.15 -7.87
N PHE A 39 7.90 -10.18 -7.16
CA PHE A 39 7.98 -8.80 -7.65
C PHE A 39 9.11 -8.72 -8.66
N ASP A 40 8.76 -8.31 -9.87
CA ASP A 40 9.71 -8.01 -10.93
C ASP A 40 10.37 -6.67 -10.62
N ALA A 41 11.69 -6.70 -10.34
CA ALA A 41 12.48 -5.57 -9.87
C ALA A 41 12.40 -4.34 -10.80
N GLU A 42 12.19 -4.56 -12.10
CA GLU A 42 12.06 -3.50 -13.11
C GLU A 42 10.69 -2.80 -13.08
N THR A 43 9.75 -3.29 -12.28
CA THR A 43 8.35 -2.86 -12.30
C THR A 43 7.75 -2.70 -10.90
N LEU A 44 8.61 -2.44 -9.92
CA LEU A 44 8.17 -2.27 -8.54
C LEU A 44 7.15 -1.13 -8.42
N PRO A 45 6.09 -1.32 -7.61
CA PRO A 45 5.16 -0.24 -7.30
C PRO A 45 5.90 0.92 -6.63
N SER A 46 5.65 2.15 -7.09
CA SER A 46 6.22 3.36 -6.49
C SER A 46 5.51 3.73 -5.18
N GLN A 47 4.23 3.37 -5.06
CA GLN A 47 3.41 3.58 -3.85
C GLN A 47 2.62 2.30 -3.56
N PRO A 48 3.24 1.28 -2.97
CA PRO A 48 2.61 -0.02 -2.71
C PRO A 48 1.62 -0.02 -1.55
N LEU A 49 1.61 1.03 -0.74
CA LEU A 49 0.89 1.09 0.51
C LEU A 49 0.09 2.39 0.59
N ALA A 50 -1.18 2.29 1.00
CA ALA A 50 -1.97 3.44 1.41
C ALA A 50 -2.73 3.13 2.70
N LEU A 51 -2.94 4.14 3.54
CA LEU A 51 -3.59 4.02 4.84
C LEU A 51 -4.81 4.94 4.89
N SER A 52 -5.97 4.39 5.24
CA SER A 52 -7.12 5.17 5.67
C SER A 52 -7.17 5.24 7.18
N GLU A 53 -6.80 6.39 7.74
CA GLU A 53 -6.89 6.62 9.18
C GLU A 53 -8.35 6.70 9.64
N ARG A 54 -9.22 7.29 8.81
CA ARG A 54 -10.65 7.44 9.11
C ARG A 54 -11.35 6.09 9.24
N PHE A 55 -11.10 5.18 8.29
CA PHE A 55 -11.76 3.87 8.25
C PHE A 55 -10.92 2.74 8.84
N ARG A 56 -9.69 3.05 9.32
CA ARG A 56 -8.75 2.09 9.91
C ARG A 56 -8.43 0.92 8.97
N LEU A 57 -8.30 1.23 7.68
CA LEU A 57 -7.99 0.27 6.62
C LEU A 57 -6.60 0.52 6.05
N THR A 58 -5.91 -0.56 5.72
CA THR A 58 -4.63 -0.55 5.00
C THR A 58 -4.82 -1.23 3.65
N PHE A 59 -4.28 -0.60 2.61
CA PHE A 59 -4.31 -1.08 1.23
C PHE A 59 -2.90 -1.46 0.81
N VAL A 60 -2.67 -2.71 0.42
CA VAL A 60 -1.34 -3.25 0.12
C VAL A 60 -1.32 -3.85 -1.27
N ALA A 61 -0.49 -3.30 -2.16
CA ALA A 61 -0.31 -3.81 -3.51
C ALA A 61 0.39 -5.18 -3.52
N HIS A 62 0.00 -6.03 -4.47
CA HIS A 62 0.71 -7.24 -4.88
C HIS A 62 0.72 -7.36 -6.41
N SER A 63 1.37 -8.41 -6.92
CA SER A 63 1.65 -8.60 -8.36
C SER A 63 0.41 -8.66 -9.27
N SER A 64 -0.77 -8.91 -8.70
CA SER A 64 -2.03 -9.10 -9.42
C SER A 64 -3.18 -8.20 -8.97
N GLY A 65 -2.92 -7.28 -8.03
CA GLY A 65 -3.96 -6.44 -7.45
C GLY A 65 -3.52 -5.78 -6.15
N PHE A 66 -4.47 -5.55 -5.25
CA PHE A 66 -4.18 -5.11 -3.90
C PHE A 66 -5.11 -5.76 -2.88
N LEU A 67 -4.58 -5.95 -1.68
CA LEU A 67 -5.28 -6.44 -0.51
C LEU A 67 -5.79 -5.27 0.33
N VAL A 68 -6.96 -5.47 0.94
CA VAL A 68 -7.53 -4.53 1.91
C VAL A 68 -7.66 -5.22 3.25
N ALA A 69 -6.98 -4.73 4.27
CA ALA A 69 -7.02 -5.28 5.62
C ALA A 69 -7.32 -4.21 6.65
N ARG A 70 -7.85 -4.61 7.81
CA ARG A 70 -7.91 -3.70 8.97
C ARG A 70 -6.49 -3.45 9.46
N THR A 71 -6.13 -2.19 9.68
CA THR A 71 -4.79 -1.82 10.16
C THR A 71 -4.46 -2.49 11.49
N LYS A 72 -5.47 -2.63 12.38
CA LYS A 72 -5.30 -3.31 13.66
C LYS A 72 -4.90 -4.78 13.49
N ASP A 73 -5.56 -5.51 12.61
CA ASP A 73 -5.29 -6.94 12.39
C ASP A 73 -3.85 -7.16 11.88
N LEU A 74 -3.33 -6.24 11.06
CA LEU A 74 -1.92 -6.26 10.65
C LEU A 74 -0.98 -6.02 11.83
N ILE A 75 -1.23 -4.99 12.64
CA ILE A 75 -0.39 -4.70 13.81
C ILE A 75 -0.39 -5.86 14.81
N ASP A 76 -1.56 -6.43 15.08
CA ASP A 76 -1.72 -7.57 15.98
C ASP A 76 -0.93 -8.79 15.45
N SER A 77 -1.05 -9.10 14.15
CA SER A 77 -0.30 -10.20 13.53
C SER A 77 1.23 -9.98 13.52
N ALA A 78 1.70 -8.74 13.34
CA ALA A 78 3.12 -8.42 13.46
C ALA A 78 3.64 -8.64 14.89
N GLY A 79 2.83 -8.28 15.90
CA GLY A 79 3.12 -8.55 17.30
C GLY A 79 3.18 -10.05 17.59
N GLU A 80 2.21 -10.81 17.11
CA GLU A 80 2.20 -12.27 17.26
C GLU A 80 3.42 -12.95 16.63
N LEU A 81 3.86 -12.51 15.45
CA LEU A 81 5.07 -13.05 14.81
C LEU A 81 6.31 -12.85 15.69
N LYS A 82 6.40 -11.70 16.36
CA LYS A 82 7.49 -11.37 17.30
C LYS A 82 7.44 -12.25 18.54
N GLU A 83 6.26 -12.50 19.10
CA GLU A 83 6.07 -13.29 20.32
C GLU A 83 6.21 -14.80 20.09
N LYS A 84 5.65 -15.31 18.98
CA LYS A 84 5.54 -16.75 18.68
C LYS A 84 6.66 -17.29 17.79
N GLY A 85 7.68 -16.48 17.49
CA GLY A 85 8.86 -16.91 16.72
C GLY A 85 8.54 -17.27 15.26
N GLY A 86 7.69 -16.50 14.59
CA GLY A 86 7.44 -16.63 13.14
C GLY A 86 6.14 -17.36 12.75
N THR A 87 5.25 -17.68 13.69
CA THR A 87 3.92 -18.21 13.37
C THR A 87 2.87 -17.11 13.44
N GLY A 88 2.54 -16.51 12.30
CA GLY A 88 1.51 -15.48 12.18
C GLY A 88 0.85 -15.52 10.80
N SER A 89 -0.30 -14.87 10.67
CA SER A 89 -1.10 -14.93 9.44
C SER A 89 -0.55 -13.95 8.39
N PRO A 90 -0.35 -14.37 7.13
CA PRO A 90 -0.02 -13.45 6.05
C PRO A 90 -1.15 -12.44 5.82
N VAL A 91 -0.81 -11.30 5.21
CA VAL A 91 -1.76 -10.21 4.90
C VAL A 91 -2.99 -10.75 4.16
N GLU A 92 -2.81 -11.65 3.20
CA GLU A 92 -3.90 -12.30 2.45
C GLU A 92 -4.96 -12.96 3.34
N GLN A 93 -4.56 -13.63 4.42
CA GLN A 93 -5.49 -14.28 5.34
C GLN A 93 -6.23 -13.28 6.26
N LEU A 94 -5.60 -12.13 6.52
CA LEU A 94 -6.17 -11.04 7.33
C LEU A 94 -7.05 -10.09 6.51
N SER A 95 -7.03 -10.23 5.18
CA SER A 95 -7.67 -9.29 4.28
C SER A 95 -9.20 -9.45 4.25
N LEU A 96 -9.89 -8.32 4.17
CA LEU A 96 -11.32 -8.23 3.93
C LEU A 96 -11.65 -8.53 2.48
N VAL A 97 -10.78 -8.10 1.56
CA VAL A 97 -10.92 -8.31 0.11
C VAL A 97 -9.55 -8.30 -0.58
N ASP A 98 -9.44 -9.09 -1.65
CA ASP A 98 -8.38 -9.03 -2.67
C ASP A 98 -9.00 -8.46 -3.95
N VAL A 99 -8.48 -7.34 -4.45
CA VAL A 99 -9.04 -6.60 -5.59
C VAL A 99 -8.16 -6.81 -6.83
N PRO A 100 -8.63 -7.56 -7.84
CA PRO A 100 -7.82 -7.94 -9.00
C PRO A 100 -7.88 -6.89 -10.11
N ILE A 101 -7.02 -5.86 -10.03
CA ILE A 101 -6.85 -4.86 -11.10
C ILE A 101 -5.61 -5.10 -11.98
N GLY A 102 -4.97 -6.25 -11.82
CA GLY A 102 -3.66 -6.52 -12.42
C GLY A 102 -2.53 -5.86 -11.63
N ARG A 103 -1.36 -5.73 -12.26
CA ARG A 103 -0.16 -5.20 -11.61
C ARG A 103 -0.38 -3.75 -11.18
N VAL A 104 -0.29 -3.48 -9.89
CA VAL A 104 -0.49 -2.14 -9.31
C VAL A 104 0.83 -1.34 -9.36
N ARG A 105 0.76 -0.09 -9.81
CA ARG A 105 1.86 0.87 -9.79
C ARG A 105 1.84 1.76 -8.56
N ALA A 106 0.65 2.24 -8.19
CA ALA A 106 0.45 3.15 -7.08
C ALA A 106 -0.94 3.01 -6.47
N LEU A 107 -1.02 3.17 -5.16
CA LEU A 107 -2.24 3.34 -4.38
C LEU A 107 -2.17 4.70 -3.68
N ALA A 108 -3.22 5.50 -3.80
CA ALA A 108 -3.29 6.81 -3.17
C ALA A 108 -4.68 7.07 -2.61
N LEU A 109 -4.75 7.58 -1.37
CA LEU A 109 -6.01 8.01 -0.77
C LEU A 109 -6.22 9.52 -0.94
N SER A 110 -7.47 9.91 -1.14
CA SER A 110 -7.89 11.30 -1.03
C SER A 110 -7.74 11.82 0.40
N THR A 111 -7.55 13.12 0.54
CA THR A 111 -7.35 13.79 1.84
C THR A 111 -8.49 13.54 2.82
N ASP A 112 -9.73 13.45 2.34
CA ASP A 112 -10.93 13.16 3.15
C ASP A 112 -11.11 11.68 3.51
N ASN A 113 -10.17 10.84 3.07
CA ASN A 113 -10.14 9.39 3.24
C ASN A 113 -11.29 8.62 2.54
N LEU A 114 -12.10 9.27 1.71
CA LEU A 114 -13.30 8.65 1.11
C LEU A 114 -13.00 7.89 -0.18
N THR A 115 -11.97 8.29 -0.93
CA THR A 115 -11.66 7.73 -2.25
C THR A 115 -10.26 7.15 -2.29
N LEU A 116 -10.14 5.90 -2.75
CA LEU A 116 -8.87 5.27 -3.11
C LEU A 116 -8.71 5.32 -4.63
N ALA A 117 -7.61 5.91 -5.10
CA ALA A 117 -7.15 5.78 -6.47
C ALA A 117 -6.14 4.62 -6.55
N ALA A 118 -6.31 3.73 -7.53
CA ALA A 118 -5.40 2.63 -7.82
C ALA A 118 -4.99 2.65 -9.29
N VAL A 119 -3.69 2.69 -9.55
CA VAL A 119 -3.13 2.79 -10.90
C VAL A 119 -2.62 1.42 -11.33
N ALA A 120 -3.11 0.92 -12.47
CA ALA A 120 -2.62 -0.31 -13.07
C ALA A 120 -1.44 -0.04 -14.01
N SER A 121 -0.38 -0.85 -13.93
CA SER A 121 0.86 -0.64 -14.70
C SER A 121 0.67 -0.87 -16.21
N VAL A 122 -0.25 -1.75 -16.62
CA VAL A 122 -0.34 -2.21 -18.01
C VAL A 122 -1.30 -1.36 -18.84
N SER A 123 -2.43 -0.93 -18.26
CA SER A 123 -3.51 -0.30 -19.04
C SER A 123 -3.54 1.22 -18.96
N SER A 124 -2.64 1.87 -18.22
CA SER A 124 -2.70 3.31 -17.88
C SER A 124 -4.01 3.74 -17.21
N ASP A 125 -4.85 2.77 -16.79
CA ASP A 125 -6.12 3.04 -16.12
C ASP A 125 -5.90 3.44 -14.67
N ILE A 126 -6.72 4.38 -14.22
CA ILE A 126 -6.85 4.77 -12.82
C ILE A 126 -8.23 4.37 -12.35
N TRP A 127 -8.28 3.45 -11.40
CA TRP A 127 -9.49 2.98 -10.76
C TRP A 127 -9.77 3.82 -9.52
N PHE A 128 -11.01 4.25 -9.34
CA PHE A 128 -11.46 4.98 -8.16
C PHE A 128 -12.45 4.12 -7.37
N TYR A 129 -12.17 3.95 -6.08
CA TYR A 129 -13.00 3.17 -5.16
C TYR A 129 -13.47 4.04 -4.01
N LEU A 130 -14.75 3.91 -3.65
CA LEU A 130 -15.24 4.44 -2.38
C LEU A 130 -14.72 3.56 -1.25
N VAL A 131 -13.95 4.12 -0.33
CA VAL A 131 -13.27 3.36 0.74
C VAL A 131 -14.27 2.64 1.65
N GLU A 132 -15.42 3.27 1.93
CA GLU A 132 -16.52 2.68 2.69
C GLU A 132 -16.99 1.33 2.11
N SER A 133 -16.92 1.16 0.79
CA SER A 133 -17.39 -0.07 0.14
C SER A 133 -16.63 -1.32 0.60
N PHE A 134 -15.39 -1.17 1.07
CA PHE A 134 -14.56 -2.27 1.58
C PHE A 134 -14.90 -2.71 3.01
N LEU A 135 -15.72 -1.95 3.74
CA LEU A 135 -16.13 -2.30 5.11
C LEU A 135 -17.19 -3.39 5.14
N ASN A 136 -17.92 -3.58 4.05
CA ASN A 136 -19.00 -4.55 3.95
C ASN A 136 -18.48 -5.84 3.30
N LYS A 137 -18.64 -6.99 3.97
CA LYS A 137 -18.23 -8.32 3.48
C LYS A 137 -18.93 -8.80 2.19
N VAL A 138 -19.78 -7.97 1.57
CA VAL A 138 -20.53 -8.28 0.35
C VAL A 138 -20.16 -7.30 -0.76
N VAL A 139 -18.90 -7.30 -1.18
CA VAL A 139 -18.55 -6.74 -2.49
C VAL A 139 -18.66 -7.87 -3.51
N LYS A 140 -19.87 -8.09 -4.02
CA LYS A 140 -20.00 -8.78 -5.30
C LYS A 140 -19.52 -7.78 -6.35
N LEU A 141 -18.35 -8.02 -6.94
CA LEU A 141 -17.68 -7.19 -7.96
C LEU A 141 -18.48 -7.10 -9.30
N GLU A 142 -19.81 -7.08 -9.27
CA GLU A 142 -20.65 -7.13 -10.48
C GLU A 142 -21.23 -5.78 -10.92
N SER A 143 -21.05 -4.66 -10.20
CA SER A 143 -21.82 -3.43 -10.49
C SER A 143 -21.04 -2.16 -10.85
N LEU A 144 -19.71 -2.13 -10.79
CA LEU A 144 -18.96 -0.91 -11.18
C LEU A 144 -18.64 -0.83 -12.68
N GLY A 145 -18.68 -1.94 -13.41
CA GLY A 145 -18.46 -1.96 -14.87
C GLY A 145 -19.59 -1.36 -15.72
N LYS A 146 -20.76 -1.07 -15.14
CA LYS A 146 -21.92 -0.54 -15.89
C LYS A 146 -22.04 0.99 -15.88
N TYR A 147 -21.36 1.69 -14.97
CA TYR A 147 -21.48 3.14 -14.85
C TYR A 147 -20.43 3.93 -15.67
N LEU A 148 -19.45 3.26 -16.27
CA LEU A 148 -18.41 3.91 -17.09
C LEU A 148 -18.71 3.92 -18.61
N ASN A 149 -19.78 3.26 -19.07
CA ASN A 149 -20.20 3.26 -20.48
C ASN A 149 -21.41 4.19 -20.76
N ALA A 150 -21.68 5.15 -19.88
CA ALA A 150 -22.68 6.19 -20.14
C ALA A 150 -21.97 7.50 -20.51
N ARG A 151 -21.36 7.54 -21.70
CA ARG A 151 -21.16 8.73 -22.54
C ARG A 151 -20.74 8.32 -23.94
#